data_AF-T0GNB0-F1
#
_entry.id   AF-T0GNB0-F1
#
_cell.length_a   1.000
_cell.length_b   1.000
_cell.length_c   1.000
_cell.angle_alpha   90.00
_cell.angle_beta   90.00
_cell.angle_gamma   90.00
#
_symmetry.space_group_name_H-M   'P 1'
#
loop_
_entity.id
_entity.type
_entity.pdbx_description
1 polymer ?
#
loop_
_entity_poly.entity_id
_entity_poly.type
_entity_poly.pdbx_seq_one_letter_code
_entity_poly.pdbx_strand_id
1 'polypeptide(L)'
;MRHDPILAILADLLRRVDGLAGERGHVSVARLRDEIDRIRHIARAFHLDGVESLAGTLQSALSLQGAGPVVMSYLDLMRDAISAEMPAAAEVLAMPVAARPAVGPGARLTA
;
A
#
# COMPACT_ATOMS: atom_id res chain seq x y z
N MET A 1 -4.71 -29.43 2.51
CA MET A 1 -4.19 -28.05 2.65
C MET A 1 -5.34 -27.09 2.39
N ARG A 2 -5.88 -26.43 3.43
CA ARG A 2 -6.91 -25.39 3.23
C ARG A 2 -6.21 -24.17 2.62
N HIS A 3 -6.32 -23.98 1.31
CA HIS A 3 -5.99 -22.69 0.70
C HIS A 3 -7.07 -21.72 1.16
N ASP A 4 -6.69 -20.71 1.94
CA ASP A 4 -7.61 -19.62 2.21
C ASP A 4 -7.76 -18.82 0.90
N PRO A 5 -8.95 -18.75 0.31
CA PRO A 5 -9.15 -18.03 -0.96
C PRO A 5 -8.72 -16.57 -0.86
N ILE A 6 -8.81 -15.93 0.32
CA ILE A 6 -8.38 -14.54 0.47
C ILE A 6 -6.86 -14.38 0.39
N LEU A 7 -6.09 -15.35 0.90
CA LEU A 7 -4.63 -15.34 0.81
C LEU A 7 -4.16 -15.48 -0.65
N ALA A 8 -4.85 -16.30 -1.44
CA ALA A 8 -4.54 -16.46 -2.86
C ALA A 8 -4.77 -15.14 -3.63
N ILE A 9 -5.83 -14.40 -3.30
CA ILE A 9 -6.15 -13.11 -3.91
C ILE A 9 -5.12 -12.04 -3.53
N LEU A 10 -4.81 -11.93 -2.25
CA LEU A 10 -3.81 -10.98 -1.77
C LEU A 10 -2.42 -11.27 -2.37
N ALA A 11 -2.04 -12.55 -2.50
CA ALA A 11 -0.80 -12.94 -3.18
C ALA A 11 -0.80 -12.59 -4.68
N ASP A 12 -1.94 -12.74 -5.39
CA ASP A 12 -2.06 -12.32 -6.79
C ASP A 12 -1.95 -10.80 -6.94
N LEU A 13 -2.61 -10.03 -6.06
CA LEU A 13 -2.50 -8.57 -6.04
C LEU A 13 -1.07 -8.11 -5.81
N LEU A 14 -0.38 -8.70 -4.82
CA LEU A 14 1.02 -8.39 -4.53
C LEU A 14 1.92 -8.67 -5.74
N ARG A 15 1.76 -9.84 -6.37
CA ARG A 15 2.51 -10.21 -7.56
C ARG A 15 2.31 -9.24 -8.72
N ARG A 16 1.09 -8.71 -8.90
CA ARG A 16 0.79 -7.70 -9.93
C ARG A 16 1.48 -6.37 -9.63
N VAL A 17 1.37 -5.89 -8.40
CA VAL A 17 2.00 -4.63 -7.95
C VAL A 17 3.52 -4.72 -8.09
N ASP A 18 4.13 -5.80 -7.61
CA ASP A 18 5.58 -6.03 -7.72
C ASP A 18 6.02 -6.16 -9.19
N GLY A 19 5.20 -6.79 -10.04
CA GLY A 19 5.46 -6.85 -11.49
C GLY A 19 5.50 -5.48 -12.14
N LEU A 20 4.55 -4.60 -11.81
CA LEU A 20 4.52 -3.22 -12.29
C LEU A 20 5.72 -2.39 -11.78
N ALA A 21 6.09 -2.56 -10.51
CA ALA A 21 7.24 -1.89 -9.91
C ALA A 21 8.57 -2.38 -10.53
N GLY A 22 8.66 -3.68 -10.82
CA GLY A 22 9.83 -4.31 -11.44
C GLY A 22 10.10 -3.82 -12.87
N GLU A 23 9.06 -3.42 -13.60
CA GLU A 23 9.19 -2.85 -14.95
C GLU A 23 9.67 -1.38 -14.96
N ARG A 24 9.82 -0.71 -13.80
CA ARG A 24 10.50 0.61 -13.60
C ARG A 24 10.17 1.73 -14.59
N GLY A 25 8.95 1.76 -15.13
CA GLY A 25 8.52 2.78 -16.11
C GLY A 25 8.68 2.39 -17.58
N HIS A 26 9.05 1.15 -17.88
CA HIS A 26 8.98 0.60 -19.24
C HIS A 26 7.56 0.14 -19.62
N VAL A 27 6.63 0.13 -18.67
CA VAL A 27 5.20 -0.13 -18.90
C VAL A 27 4.57 1.06 -19.63
N SER A 28 3.84 0.80 -20.71
CA SER A 28 3.05 1.86 -21.36
C SER A 28 1.95 2.39 -20.42
N VAL A 29 1.62 3.67 -20.52
CA VAL A 29 0.56 4.29 -19.69
C VAL A 29 -0.78 3.55 -19.85
N ALA A 30 -1.09 3.06 -21.06
CA ALA A 30 -2.30 2.28 -21.31
C ALA A 30 -2.29 0.95 -20.52
N ARG A 31 -1.21 0.18 -20.61
CA ARG A 31 -1.08 -1.08 -19.88
C ARG A 31 -1.09 -0.87 -18.36
N LEU A 32 -0.47 0.22 -17.89
CA LEU A 32 -0.51 0.59 -16.49
C LEU A 32 -1.94 0.89 -16.03
N ARG A 33 -2.70 1.69 -16.77
CA ARG A 33 -4.11 1.99 -16.46
C ARG A 33 -4.96 0.72 -16.38
N ASP A 34 -4.76 -0.21 -17.32
CA ASP A 34 -5.50 -1.48 -17.36
C ASP A 34 -5.19 -2.39 -16.17
N GLU A 35 -3.94 -2.44 -15.71
CA GLU A 35 -3.57 -3.23 -14.52
C GLU A 35 -4.05 -2.56 -13.23
N ILE A 36 -3.93 -1.23 -13.10
CA ILE A 36 -4.47 -0.54 -11.91
C ILE A 36 -6.00 -0.65 -11.86
N ASP A 37 -6.70 -0.64 -13.01
CA ASP A 37 -8.15 -0.86 -13.05
C ASP A 37 -8.52 -2.26 -12.55
N ARG A 38 -7.77 -3.29 -12.98
CA ARG A 38 -7.94 -4.65 -12.49
C ARG A 38 -7.68 -4.76 -10.99
N ILE A 39 -6.61 -4.15 -10.49
CA ILE A 39 -6.30 -4.10 -9.05
C ILE A 39 -7.46 -3.47 -8.28
N ARG A 40 -7.97 -2.31 -8.74
CA ARG A 40 -9.11 -1.63 -8.11
C ARG A 40 -10.36 -2.52 -8.10
N HIS A 41 -10.65 -3.17 -9.22
CA HIS A 41 -11.81 -4.05 -9.34
C HIS A 41 -11.75 -5.24 -8.38
N ILE A 42 -10.59 -5.90 -8.29
CA ILE A 42 -10.37 -7.01 -7.36
C ILE A 42 -10.45 -6.49 -5.92
N ALA A 43 -9.76 -5.41 -5.57
CA ALA A 43 -9.79 -4.83 -4.23
C ALA A 43 -11.22 -4.56 -3.75
N ARG A 44 -12.04 -3.95 -4.60
CA ARG A 44 -13.46 -3.68 -4.32
C ARG A 44 -14.27 -4.95 -4.11
N ALA A 45 -14.02 -6.00 -4.90
CA ALA A 45 -14.73 -7.27 -4.79
C ALA A 45 -14.44 -8.01 -3.47
N PHE A 46 -13.29 -7.74 -2.84
CA PHE A 46 -12.86 -8.37 -1.59
C PHE A 46 -12.83 -7.40 -0.39
N HIS A 47 -13.43 -6.21 -0.53
CA HIS A 47 -13.49 -5.18 0.52
C HIS A 47 -12.11 -4.71 1.05
N LEU A 48 -11.11 -4.64 0.16
CA LEU A 48 -9.78 -4.13 0.46
C LEU A 48 -9.75 -2.61 0.26
N ASP A 49 -10.47 -1.87 1.09
CA ASP A 49 -10.77 -0.43 0.91
C ASP A 49 -9.50 0.44 0.76
N GLY A 50 -8.44 0.11 1.50
CA GLY A 50 -7.16 0.82 1.41
C GLY A 50 -6.50 0.67 0.03
N VAL A 51 -6.51 -0.54 -0.52
CA VAL A 51 -5.96 -0.84 -1.85
C VAL A 51 -6.83 -0.22 -2.95
N GLU A 52 -8.16 -0.29 -2.80
CA GLU A 52 -9.10 0.31 -3.75
C GLU A 52 -8.90 1.83 -3.85
N SER A 53 -8.81 2.51 -2.71
CA SER A 53 -8.63 3.96 -2.64
C SER A 53 -7.31 4.42 -3.27
N LEU A 54 -6.21 3.72 -2.98
CA LEU A 54 -4.91 3.98 -3.59
C LEU A 54 -4.96 3.77 -5.11
N ALA A 55 -5.60 2.70 -5.59
CA ALA A 55 -5.73 2.41 -7.01
C ALA A 55 -6.56 3.48 -7.74
N GLY A 56 -7.66 3.93 -7.14
CA GLY A 56 -8.48 5.02 -7.69
C GLY A 56 -7.72 6.36 -7.75
N THR A 57 -6.93 6.65 -6.72
CA THR A 57 -6.08 7.85 -6.68
C THR A 57 -5.00 7.79 -7.77
N LEU A 58 -4.33 6.65 -7.91
CA LEU A 58 -3.32 6.46 -8.95
C LEU A 58 -3.92 6.57 -10.36
N GLN A 59 -5.11 6.02 -10.63
CA GLN A 59 -5.77 6.20 -11.93
C GLN A 59 -6.11 7.65 -12.25
N SER A 60 -6.54 8.41 -11.25
CA SER A 60 -6.81 9.85 -11.39
C SER A 60 -5.52 10.60 -11.71
N ALA A 61 -4.43 10.29 -11.00
CA ALA A 61 -3.11 10.83 -11.28
C ALA A 61 -2.65 10.48 -12.71
N LEU A 62 -2.71 9.21 -13.12
CA LEU A 62 -2.32 8.79 -14.47
C LEU A 62 -3.12 9.51 -15.57
N SER A 63 -4.39 9.81 -15.32
CA SER A 63 -5.24 10.52 -16.28
C SER A 63 -4.89 12.01 -16.40
N LEU A 64 -4.39 12.62 -15.32
CA LEU A 64 -4.04 14.04 -15.27
C LEU A 64 -2.60 14.34 -15.72
N GLN A 65 -1.65 13.51 -15.26
CA GLN A 65 -0.21 13.78 -15.38
C GLN A 65 0.57 12.67 -16.12
N GLY A 66 -0.10 11.57 -16.51
CA GLY A 66 0.57 10.42 -17.14
C GLY A 66 1.42 9.61 -16.16
N ALA A 67 2.27 8.72 -16.70
CA ALA A 67 3.19 7.93 -15.89
C ALA A 67 4.39 8.79 -15.46
N GLY A 68 4.38 9.24 -14.21
CA GLY A 68 5.47 9.97 -13.57
C GLY A 68 6.14 9.19 -12.43
N PRO A 69 7.16 9.77 -11.77
CA PRO A 69 7.87 9.14 -10.66
C PRO A 69 6.96 8.74 -9.49
N VAL A 70 5.86 9.48 -9.30
CA VAL A 70 4.85 9.23 -8.27
C VAL A 70 4.19 7.86 -8.38
N VAL A 71 4.19 7.24 -9.57
CA VAL A 71 3.61 5.91 -9.78
C VAL A 71 4.29 4.90 -8.85
N MET A 72 5.61 4.96 -8.69
CA MET A 72 6.33 4.03 -7.81
C MET A 72 5.91 4.21 -6.36
N SER A 73 5.79 5.44 -5.88
CA SER A 73 5.31 5.72 -4.52
C SER A 73 3.91 5.16 -4.28
N TYR A 74 3.00 5.25 -5.25
CA TYR A 74 1.67 4.64 -5.12
C TYR A 74 1.72 3.11 -5.16
N LEU A 75 2.60 2.51 -5.97
CA LEU A 75 2.77 1.05 -5.98
C LEU A 75 3.35 0.54 -4.65
N ASP A 76 4.31 1.25 -4.07
CA ASP A 76 4.87 0.93 -2.75
C ASP A 76 3.77 1.01 -1.67
N LEU A 77 2.97 2.08 -1.68
CA LEU A 77 1.83 2.21 -0.76
C LEU A 77 0.79 1.09 -0.94
N MET A 78 0.51 0.66 -2.17
CA MET A 78 -0.40 -0.48 -2.41
C MET A 78 0.18 -1.79 -1.87
N ARG A 79 1.49 -2.00 -2.03
CA ARG A 79 2.19 -3.16 -1.48
C ARG A 79 2.09 -3.22 0.04
N ASP A 80 2.30 -2.08 0.71
CA ASP A 80 2.18 -1.98 2.17
C ASP A 80 0.74 -2.24 2.62
N ALA A 81 -0.24 -1.68 1.92
CA ALA A 81 -1.66 -1.92 2.20
C ALA A 81 -2.03 -3.41 2.05
N ILE A 82 -1.63 -4.07 0.96
CA ILE A 82 -1.87 -5.50 0.74
C ILE A 82 -1.20 -6.34 1.85
N SER A 83 0.00 -5.94 2.28
CA SER A 83 0.75 -6.65 3.33
C SER A 83 0.10 -6.50 4.72
N ALA A 84 -0.62 -5.40 4.97
CA ALA A 84 -1.38 -5.20 6.20
C ALA A 84 -2.66 -6.06 6.25
N GLU A 85 -3.26 -6.35 5.09
CA GLU A 85 -4.45 -7.20 4.95
C GLU A 85 -4.12 -8.71 4.97
N MET A 86 -2.86 -9.07 4.67
CA MET A 86 -2.39 -10.41 4.93
C MET A 86 -2.49 -10.67 6.44
N PRO A 87 -3.25 -11.69 6.90
CA PRO A 87 -3.26 -12.05 8.31
C PRO A 87 -1.81 -12.31 8.69
N ALA A 88 -1.25 -11.40 9.50
CA ALA A 88 0.05 -11.57 10.08
C ALA A 88 0.07 -12.98 10.72
N ALA A 89 1.16 -13.74 10.77
CA ALA A 89 2.33 -13.40 11.57
C ALA A 89 2.01 -12.61 12.87
N ALA A 90 0.75 -12.64 13.34
CA ALA A 90 0.17 -11.83 14.41
C ALA A 90 0.65 -12.28 15.80
N GLU A 91 1.62 -13.21 15.84
CA GLU A 91 2.20 -13.71 17.08
C GLU A 91 3.62 -13.22 17.38
N VAL A 92 4.34 -12.52 16.49
CA VAL A 92 5.80 -12.29 16.73
C VAL A 92 6.27 -10.84 16.82
N LEU A 93 5.47 -9.82 16.46
CA LEU A 93 5.96 -8.42 16.44
C LEU A 93 5.09 -7.42 17.21
N ALA A 94 4.42 -7.85 18.28
CA ALA A 94 3.99 -6.93 19.33
C ALA A 94 5.20 -6.56 20.22
N MET A 95 6.14 -5.78 19.70
CA MET A 95 7.04 -5.00 20.56
C MET A 95 6.42 -3.62 20.78
N PRO A 96 6.07 -3.23 22.02
CA PRO A 96 5.55 -1.90 22.27
C PRO A 96 6.65 -0.87 22.04
N VAL A 97 6.42 0.08 21.14
CA VAL A 97 7.27 1.25 21.00
C VAL A 97 7.17 2.06 22.30
N ALA A 98 8.27 2.14 23.04
CA ALA A 98 8.34 2.92 24.27
C ALA A 98 8.12 4.40 23.94
N ALA A 99 7.08 4.99 24.53
CA ALA A 99 6.79 6.41 24.45
C ALA A 99 7.97 7.24 24.97
N ARG A 100 8.43 8.21 24.17
CA ARG A 100 9.41 9.22 24.60
C ARG A 100 8.85 10.02 25.78
N PRO A 101 9.60 10.22 26.88
CA PRO A 101 9.18 11.17 27.89
C PRO A 101 9.33 12.60 27.35
N ALA A 102 8.21 13.33 27.32
CA ALA A 102 8.19 14.77 27.13
C ALA A 102 8.76 15.43 28.40
N VAL A 103 9.95 16.01 28.29
CA VAL A 103 10.49 16.92 29.33
C VAL A 103 9.68 18.21 29.29
N GLY A 104 8.92 18.43 30.35
CA GLY A 104 8.16 19.64 30.62
C GLY A 104 9.04 20.82 31.05
N PRO A 105 8.42 22.01 31.20
CA PRO A 105 9.05 23.31 30.97
C PRO A 105 9.87 23.85 32.14
N GLY A 106 10.88 24.66 31.80
CA GLY A 106 11.69 25.40 32.76
C GLY A 106 10.86 26.33 33.63
N ALA A 107 10.90 26.10 34.95
CA ALA A 107 10.43 27.03 35.95
C ALA A 107 11.62 27.76 36.56
N ARG A 108 11.59 29.10 36.44
CA ARG A 108 12.48 30.04 37.14
C ARG A 108 12.25 29.93 38.66
N LEU A 109 13.32 30.00 39.45
CA LEU A 109 13.22 30.55 40.80
C LEU A 109 14.51 31.31 41.17
N THR A 110 14.27 32.46 41.76
CA THR A 110 15.17 33.52 42.21
C THR A 110 15.93 33.15 43.50
N ALA A 111 17.15 33.67 43.64
CA ALA A 111 17.72 34.11 44.91
C ALA A 111 18.67 35.28 44.63
#